data_AF-A0AAU9L9Q9-F1
#
_entry.id   AF-A0AAU9L9Q9-F1
#
_cell.length_a   1.000
_cell.length_b   1.000
_cell.length_c   1.000
_cell.angle_alpha   90.00
_cell.angle_beta   90.00
_cell.angle_gamma   90.00
#
_symmetry.space_group_name_H-M   'P 1'
#
loop_
_entity.id
_entity.type
_entity.pdbx_description
1 polymer ?
#
loop_
_entity_poly.entity_id
_entity_poly.type
_entity_poly.pdbx_seq_one_letter_code
_entity_poly.pdbx_strand_id
1 'polypeptide(L)'
;MVLTIRKPAPNFISDAVVHGKFKKITLSDYIGQYVVLFFYPMDFTFVCPTEICAFSDRVEDFEKLNTQVIGASTDSKFSHLAWINTPRKKGGLGKMNIPLVADVTKDLCTKYQVMVEDGDEVGRNVDEVLRLIEAFQFHEEHGDVCPANWKKGSKSMIANSKDSLKYFETIDESSKKRKVEDIPA
;
A
#
# COMPACT_ATOMS: atom_id res chain seq x y z
N MET A 1 -21.04 3.85 8.55
CA MET A 1 -20.38 2.52 8.59
C MET A 1 -18.97 2.73 9.09
N VAL A 2 -18.45 1.88 9.97
CA VAL A 2 -17.08 2.01 10.49
C VAL A 2 -16.12 1.23 9.60
N LEU A 3 -14.97 1.83 9.22
CA LEU A 3 -13.93 1.10 8.52
C LEU A 3 -13.40 0.00 9.45
N THR A 4 -13.50 -1.26 9.04
CA THR A 4 -13.17 -2.40 9.91
C THR A 4 -12.47 -3.49 9.13
N ILE A 5 -11.31 -3.91 9.62
CA ILE A 5 -10.53 -5.02 9.06
C ILE A 5 -11.40 -6.29 9.04
N ARG A 6 -11.28 -7.11 7.97
CA ARG A 6 -12.10 -8.32 7.70
C ARG A 6 -13.58 -8.06 7.40
N LYS A 7 -13.97 -6.81 7.13
CA LYS A 7 -15.27 -6.48 6.53
C LYS A 7 -15.06 -5.95 5.10
N PRO A 8 -16.10 -5.98 4.24
CA PRO A 8 -16.01 -5.37 2.92
C PRO A 8 -15.55 -3.91 3.03
N ALA A 9 -14.59 -3.51 2.19
CA ALA A 9 -14.12 -2.14 2.13
C ALA A 9 -15.25 -1.20 1.67
N PRO A 10 -15.35 0.04 2.20
CA PRO A 10 -16.36 0.99 1.77
C PRO A 10 -16.27 1.25 0.26
N ASN A 11 -17.39 1.03 -0.44
CA ASN A 11 -17.45 1.23 -1.89
C ASN A 11 -17.40 2.71 -2.27
N PHE A 12 -16.90 3.00 -3.47
CA PHE A 12 -16.85 4.35 -4.04
C PHE A 12 -17.02 4.35 -5.55
N ILE A 13 -17.46 5.51 -6.05
CA ILE A 13 -17.53 5.85 -7.47
C ILE A 13 -17.04 7.28 -7.57
N SER A 14 -15.85 7.48 -8.13
CA SER A 14 -15.18 8.78 -8.11
C SER A 14 -14.56 9.12 -9.45
N ASP A 15 -14.44 10.41 -9.72
CA ASP A 15 -13.65 10.87 -10.85
C ASP A 15 -12.17 10.75 -10.52
N ALA A 16 -11.37 10.37 -11.50
CA ALA A 16 -9.93 10.19 -11.38
C ALA A 16 -9.22 10.66 -12.65
N VAL A 17 -7.92 10.93 -12.52
CA VAL A 17 -7.01 11.03 -13.67
C VAL A 17 -6.35 9.68 -13.88
N VAL A 18 -6.59 9.07 -15.05
CA VAL A 18 -6.03 7.77 -15.44
C VAL A 18 -5.32 7.96 -16.78
N HIS A 19 -4.01 7.73 -16.82
CA HIS A 19 -3.16 7.97 -18.01
C HIS A 19 -3.41 9.34 -18.66
N GLY A 20 -3.48 10.40 -17.83
CA GLY A 20 -3.70 11.78 -18.28
C GLY A 20 -5.12 12.11 -18.74
N LYS A 21 -6.08 11.20 -18.59
CA LYS A 21 -7.49 11.41 -18.97
C LYS A 21 -8.40 11.37 -17.76
N PHE A 22 -9.47 12.15 -17.80
CA PHE A 22 -10.54 12.05 -16.80
C PHE A 22 -11.35 10.78 -17.03
N LYS A 23 -11.48 9.96 -16.00
CA LYS A 23 -12.26 8.74 -16.01
C LYS A 23 -12.99 8.61 -14.67
N LYS A 24 -14.18 8.03 -14.69
CA LYS A 24 -14.86 7.59 -13.47
C LYS A 24 -14.43 6.15 -13.18
N ILE A 25 -13.98 5.89 -11.96
CA ILE A 25 -13.59 4.54 -11.50
C ILE A 25 -14.42 4.14 -10.28
N THR A 26 -14.61 2.85 -10.09
CA THR A 26 -15.31 2.27 -8.95
C THR A 26 -14.44 1.25 -8.25
N LEU A 27 -14.64 1.01 -6.95
CA LEU A 27 -13.91 -0.07 -6.27
C LEU A 27 -14.23 -1.45 -6.89
N SER A 28 -15.46 -1.63 -7.39
CA SER A 28 -15.87 -2.88 -8.05
C SER A 28 -15.15 -3.15 -9.38
N ASP A 29 -14.53 -2.15 -9.99
CA ASP A 29 -13.72 -2.34 -11.22
C ASP A 29 -12.51 -3.26 -10.96
N TYR A 30 -12.14 -3.46 -9.69
CA TYR A 30 -10.94 -4.19 -9.27
C TYR A 30 -11.26 -5.53 -8.56
N ILE A 31 -12.49 -6.03 -8.67
CA ILE A 31 -12.84 -7.36 -8.13
C ILE A 31 -11.93 -8.43 -8.76
N GLY A 32 -11.37 -9.30 -7.91
CA GLY A 32 -10.41 -10.33 -8.33
C GLY A 32 -8.95 -9.85 -8.31
N GLN A 33 -8.69 -8.60 -7.93
CA GLN A 33 -7.36 -8.06 -7.68
C GLN A 33 -7.25 -7.58 -6.23
N TYR A 34 -6.02 -7.55 -5.71
CA TYR A 34 -5.73 -6.76 -4.53
C TYR A 34 -5.78 -5.26 -4.89
N VAL A 35 -6.11 -4.41 -3.92
CA VAL A 35 -6.13 -2.95 -4.12
C VAL A 35 -5.38 -2.27 -2.98
N VAL A 36 -4.34 -1.52 -3.34
CA VAL A 36 -3.71 -0.51 -2.48
C VAL A 36 -4.38 0.82 -2.76
N LEU A 37 -5.34 1.19 -1.93
CA LEU A 37 -5.89 2.54 -1.90
C LEU A 37 -5.17 3.35 -0.83
N PHE A 38 -4.42 4.38 -1.25
CA PHE A 38 -3.71 5.26 -0.32
C PHE A 38 -4.18 6.70 -0.46
N PHE A 39 -4.41 7.33 0.68
CA PHE A 39 -4.80 8.73 0.77
C PHE A 39 -3.57 9.60 1.00
N TYR A 40 -3.52 10.77 0.38
CA TYR A 40 -2.52 11.79 0.64
C TYR A 40 -3.21 13.15 0.89
N PRO A 41 -2.64 14.00 1.76
CA PRO A 41 -3.32 15.23 2.17
C PRO A 41 -3.71 16.18 1.03
N MET A 42 -2.75 16.56 0.18
CA MET A 42 -2.95 17.66 -0.76
C MET A 42 -1.94 17.63 -1.92
N ASP A 43 -2.41 17.96 -3.12
CA ASP A 43 -1.58 18.25 -4.28
C ASP A 43 -0.62 19.44 -4.02
N PHE A 44 0.50 19.49 -4.74
CA PHE A 44 1.49 20.60 -4.67
C PHE A 44 2.11 20.85 -3.28
N THR A 45 2.21 19.82 -2.45
CA THR A 45 2.90 19.84 -1.15
C THR A 45 4.24 19.08 -1.21
N PHE A 46 4.78 18.63 -0.06
CA PHE A 46 6.17 18.19 0.06
C PHE A 46 6.35 16.68 0.02
N VAL A 47 5.76 15.95 0.98
CA VAL A 47 5.89 14.48 1.07
C VAL A 47 5.02 13.77 0.04
N CYS A 48 3.79 14.26 -0.20
CA CYS A 48 2.83 13.69 -1.13
C CYS A 48 3.41 13.31 -2.52
N PRO A 49 4.15 14.20 -3.23
CA PRO A 49 4.71 13.84 -4.54
C PRO A 49 5.75 12.71 -4.43
N THR A 50 6.47 12.60 -3.31
CA THR A 50 7.47 11.53 -3.12
C THR A 50 6.80 10.16 -3.05
N GLU A 51 5.69 10.04 -2.33
CA GLU A 51 4.95 8.78 -2.18
C GLU A 51 4.28 8.39 -3.49
N ILE A 52 3.57 9.33 -4.12
CA ILE A 52 2.85 9.08 -5.38
C ILE A 52 3.82 8.65 -6.47
N CYS A 53 4.98 9.32 -6.59
CA CYS A 53 6.01 8.93 -7.55
C CYS A 53 6.60 7.56 -7.21
N ALA A 54 6.89 7.26 -5.95
CA ALA A 54 7.47 5.97 -5.55
C ALA A 54 6.54 4.80 -5.88
N PHE A 55 5.23 4.92 -5.60
CA PHE A 55 4.25 3.92 -6.00
C PHE A 55 4.10 3.84 -7.53
N SER A 56 4.03 4.98 -8.22
CA SER A 56 3.91 5.00 -9.69
C SER A 56 5.09 4.38 -10.41
N ASP A 57 6.32 4.58 -9.90
CA ASP A 57 7.55 4.05 -10.50
C ASP A 57 7.69 2.54 -10.26
N ARG A 58 7.09 2.03 -9.17
CA ARG A 58 7.11 0.62 -8.78
C ARG A 58 5.81 -0.12 -9.11
N VAL A 59 4.87 0.48 -9.85
CA VAL A 59 3.53 -0.09 -10.08
C VAL A 59 3.58 -1.48 -10.71
N GLU A 60 4.56 -1.75 -11.58
CA GLU A 60 4.72 -3.06 -12.24
C GLU A 60 5.01 -4.18 -11.23
N ASP A 61 5.60 -3.88 -10.07
CA ASP A 61 5.82 -4.88 -9.02
C ASP A 61 4.51 -5.26 -8.31
N PHE A 62 3.56 -4.32 -8.20
CA PHE A 62 2.21 -4.60 -7.71
C PHE A 62 1.39 -5.37 -8.76
N GLU A 63 1.52 -5.00 -10.04
CA GLU A 63 0.83 -5.69 -11.15
C GLU A 63 1.24 -7.16 -11.27
N LYS A 64 2.53 -7.48 -11.05
CA LYS A 64 3.02 -8.88 -10.97
C LYS A 64 2.37 -9.68 -9.85
N LEU A 65 1.90 -9.01 -8.81
CA LEU A 65 1.15 -9.59 -7.69
C LEU A 65 -0.37 -9.43 -7.88
N ASN A 66 -0.86 -9.20 -9.10
CA ASN A 66 -2.28 -8.99 -9.39
C ASN A 66 -2.92 -7.92 -8.45
N THR A 67 -2.20 -6.81 -8.28
CA THR A 67 -2.56 -5.73 -7.35
C THR A 67 -2.61 -4.38 -8.06
N GLN A 68 -3.73 -3.66 -7.89
CA GLN A 68 -3.86 -2.28 -8.33
C GLN A 68 -3.42 -1.30 -7.23
N VAL A 69 -2.72 -0.24 -7.61
CA VAL A 69 -2.43 0.91 -6.73
C VAL A 69 -3.23 2.14 -7.15
N ILE A 70 -3.86 2.83 -6.19
CA ILE A 70 -4.72 4.02 -6.40
C ILE A 70 -4.34 5.08 -5.35
N GLY A 71 -3.99 6.28 -5.82
CA GLY A 71 -3.85 7.46 -4.96
C GLY A 71 -5.15 8.23 -4.86
N ALA A 72 -5.43 8.85 -3.72
CA ALA A 72 -6.61 9.69 -3.53
C ALA A 72 -6.30 10.92 -2.65
N SER A 73 -6.85 12.08 -3.00
CA SER A 73 -6.92 13.24 -2.11
C SER A 73 -8.24 13.98 -2.28
N THR A 74 -8.43 15.04 -1.51
CA THR A 74 -9.61 15.91 -1.62
C THR A 74 -9.51 16.95 -2.74
N ASP A 75 -8.41 16.96 -3.49
CA ASP A 75 -8.20 17.86 -4.61
C ASP A 75 -9.10 17.48 -5.81
N SER A 76 -9.24 18.42 -6.74
CA SER A 76 -10.00 18.17 -7.97
C SER A 76 -9.17 17.40 -9.00
N LYS A 77 -9.85 16.66 -9.88
CA LYS A 77 -9.22 16.02 -11.04
C LYS A 77 -8.44 16.98 -11.94
N PHE A 78 -8.83 18.27 -11.95
CA PHE A 78 -8.10 19.31 -12.68
C PHE A 78 -6.77 19.65 -12.01
N SER A 79 -6.75 19.72 -10.67
CA SER A 79 -5.53 19.89 -9.88
C SER A 79 -4.58 18.72 -10.12
N HIS A 80 -5.08 17.49 -10.01
CA HIS A 80 -4.29 16.29 -10.31
C HIS A 80 -3.66 16.33 -11.69
N LEU A 81 -4.44 16.68 -12.72
CA LEU A 81 -3.93 16.75 -14.09
C LEU A 81 -2.87 17.86 -14.24
N ALA A 82 -3.07 19.01 -13.62
CA ALA A 82 -2.07 20.08 -13.61
C ALA A 82 -0.77 19.63 -12.90
N TRP A 83 -0.89 18.88 -11.82
CA TRP A 83 0.25 18.40 -11.05
C TRP A 83 1.02 17.28 -11.78
N ILE A 84 0.30 16.37 -12.46
CA ILE A 84 0.86 15.39 -13.41
C ILE A 84 1.63 16.11 -14.53
N ASN A 85 1.08 17.19 -15.08
CA ASN A 85 1.73 17.96 -16.14
C ASN A 85 2.90 18.82 -15.63
N THR A 86 3.08 18.93 -14.32
CA THR A 86 4.22 19.63 -13.72
C THR A 86 5.42 18.68 -13.65
N PRO A 87 6.62 19.06 -14.13
CA PRO A 87 7.82 18.22 -14.03
C PRO A 87 8.22 17.92 -12.58
N ARG A 88 8.72 16.70 -12.30
CA ARG A 88 9.21 16.31 -10.96
C ARG A 88 10.27 17.25 -10.39
N LYS A 89 11.16 17.77 -11.25
CA LYS A 89 12.19 18.78 -10.87
C LYS A 89 11.61 20.10 -10.36
N LYS A 90 10.31 20.34 -10.55
CA LYS A 90 9.56 21.50 -10.08
C LYS A 90 8.52 21.13 -9.01
N GLY A 91 8.68 19.97 -8.34
CA GLY A 91 7.73 19.47 -7.34
C GLY A 91 6.44 18.90 -7.92
N GLY A 92 6.39 18.65 -9.23
CA GLY A 92 5.28 17.96 -9.89
C GLY A 92 5.39 16.44 -9.86
N LEU A 93 4.45 15.76 -10.51
CA LEU A 93 4.44 14.29 -10.55
C LEU A 93 5.03 13.71 -11.85
N GLY A 94 4.93 14.43 -12.97
CA GLY A 94 5.34 13.92 -14.29
C GLY A 94 4.51 12.71 -14.75
N LYS A 95 5.13 11.81 -15.54
CA LYS A 95 4.47 10.59 -16.03
C LYS A 95 3.88 9.82 -14.85
N MET A 96 2.59 9.51 -14.94
CA MET A 96 1.82 8.86 -13.89
C MET A 96 1.24 7.54 -14.38
N ASN A 97 1.57 6.45 -13.69
CA ASN A 97 1.13 5.10 -14.04
C ASN A 97 0.00 4.58 -13.14
N ILE A 98 -0.32 5.29 -12.06
CA ILE A 98 -1.44 4.96 -11.16
C ILE A 98 -2.59 5.96 -11.30
N PRO A 99 -3.85 5.55 -11.09
CA PRO A 99 -4.98 6.47 -10.98
C PRO A 99 -4.84 7.42 -9.77
N LEU A 100 -5.19 8.69 -9.97
CA LEU A 100 -5.38 9.66 -8.89
C LEU A 100 -6.85 10.05 -8.78
N VAL A 101 -7.50 9.63 -7.69
CA VAL A 101 -8.92 9.86 -7.38
C VAL A 101 -9.11 11.22 -6.74
N ALA A 102 -10.07 11.98 -7.28
CA ALA A 102 -10.49 13.27 -6.78
C ALA A 102 -11.72 13.12 -5.86
N ASP A 103 -11.52 13.23 -4.54
CA ASP A 103 -12.59 13.22 -3.52
C ASP A 103 -12.98 14.64 -3.08
N VAL A 104 -13.42 15.46 -4.04
CA VAL A 104 -13.81 16.86 -3.79
C VAL A 104 -14.93 16.97 -2.73
N THR A 105 -15.79 15.96 -2.66
CA THR A 105 -16.90 15.88 -1.69
C THR A 105 -16.45 15.48 -0.28
N LYS A 106 -15.21 15.00 -0.12
CA LYS A 106 -14.68 14.41 1.12
C LYS A 106 -15.44 13.15 1.58
N ASP A 107 -16.27 12.57 0.71
CA ASP A 107 -17.11 11.41 1.02
C ASP A 107 -16.24 10.15 1.15
N LEU A 108 -15.27 9.98 0.25
CA LEU A 108 -14.36 8.83 0.28
C LEU A 108 -13.46 8.87 1.52
N CYS A 109 -12.81 10.01 1.79
CA CYS A 109 -12.00 10.23 3.00
C CYS A 109 -12.82 10.01 4.28
N THR A 110 -14.08 10.46 4.30
CA THR A 110 -14.99 10.25 5.44
C THR A 110 -15.34 8.77 5.61
N LYS A 111 -15.67 8.05 4.53
CA LYS A 111 -15.98 6.61 4.56
C LYS A 111 -14.80 5.77 5.04
N TYR A 112 -13.59 6.15 4.67
CA TYR A 112 -12.35 5.50 5.10
C TYR A 112 -11.80 6.06 6.43
N GLN A 113 -12.44 7.08 7.01
CA GLN A 113 -12.08 7.66 8.32
C GLN A 113 -10.64 8.19 8.37
N VAL A 114 -10.19 8.79 7.28
CA VAL A 114 -8.83 9.33 7.11
C VAL A 114 -8.82 10.86 6.98
N MET A 115 -9.94 11.51 7.24
CA MET A 115 -9.99 12.97 7.24
C MET A 115 -9.26 13.50 8.47
N VAL A 116 -8.22 14.29 8.25
CA VAL A 116 -7.38 14.88 9.29
C VAL A 116 -7.40 16.40 9.17
N GLU A 117 -7.16 17.09 10.28
CA GLU A 117 -7.02 18.55 10.31
C GLU A 117 -5.63 18.99 9.83
N ASP A 118 -4.59 18.23 10.20
CA ASP A 118 -3.20 18.44 9.81
C ASP A 118 -2.57 17.14 9.28
N GLY A 119 -1.71 17.25 8.27
CA GLY A 119 -0.95 16.12 7.72
C GLY A 119 0.35 15.87 8.49
N ASP A 120 0.79 14.61 8.54
CA ASP A 120 2.12 14.25 9.05
C ASP A 120 3.19 14.43 7.95
N GLU A 121 4.42 14.69 8.36
CA GLU A 121 5.59 14.86 7.49
C GLU A 121 6.35 13.54 7.28
N VAL A 122 5.78 12.41 7.73
CA VAL A 122 6.35 11.07 7.60
C VAL A 122 5.73 10.32 6.42
N GLY A 123 6.53 10.05 5.39
CA GLY A 123 6.12 9.25 4.24
C GLY A 123 6.07 7.75 4.52
N ARG A 124 5.21 7.03 3.80
CA ARG A 124 5.07 5.57 3.84
C ARG A 124 6.18 4.86 3.07
N ASN A 125 6.34 3.56 3.34
CA ASN A 125 7.33 2.71 2.71
C ASN A 125 6.68 1.75 1.69
N VAL A 126 7.00 1.93 0.40
CA VAL A 126 6.49 1.08 -0.71
C VAL A 126 6.90 -0.38 -0.55
N ASP A 127 8.12 -0.65 -0.08
CA ASP A 127 8.61 -2.03 0.09
C ASP A 127 7.84 -2.75 1.21
N GLU A 128 7.39 -2.03 2.24
CA GLU A 128 6.56 -2.60 3.30
C GLU A 128 5.15 -2.92 2.79
N VAL A 129 4.58 -2.08 1.91
CA VAL A 129 3.29 -2.37 1.30
C VAL A 129 3.38 -3.60 0.40
N LEU A 130 4.43 -3.72 -0.41
CA LEU A 130 4.70 -4.93 -1.21
C LEU A 130 4.83 -6.16 -0.31
N ARG A 131 5.62 -6.07 0.76
CA ARG A 131 5.80 -7.16 1.74
C ARG A 131 4.48 -7.62 2.35
N LEU A 132 3.59 -6.68 2.68
CA LEU A 132 2.26 -7.00 3.23
C LEU A 132 1.39 -7.74 2.21
N ILE A 133 1.37 -7.30 0.95
CA ILE A 133 0.62 -7.98 -0.12
C ILE A 133 1.12 -9.41 -0.31
N GLU A 134 2.44 -9.58 -0.43
CA GLU A 134 3.05 -10.91 -0.54
C GLU A 134 2.69 -11.81 0.64
N ALA A 135 2.65 -11.27 1.85
CA ALA A 135 2.31 -12.03 3.06
C ALA A 135 0.84 -12.46 3.08
N PHE A 136 -0.08 -11.57 2.69
CA PHE A 136 -1.50 -11.92 2.59
C PHE A 136 -1.75 -12.99 1.51
N GLN A 137 -1.17 -12.82 0.32
CA GLN A 137 -1.32 -13.79 -0.77
C GLN A 137 -0.72 -15.14 -0.42
N PHE A 138 0.46 -15.16 0.23
CA PHE A 138 1.06 -16.40 0.72
C PHE A 138 0.15 -17.11 1.73
N HIS A 139 -0.42 -16.39 2.69
CA HIS A 139 -1.36 -16.95 3.65
C HIS A 139 -2.62 -17.52 2.97
N GLU A 140 -3.19 -16.81 2.00
CA GLU A 140 -4.36 -17.27 1.26
C GLU A 140 -4.07 -18.53 0.43
N GLU A 141 -2.89 -18.62 -0.16
CA GLU A 141 -2.50 -19.75 -0.99
C GLU A 141 -2.12 -20.98 -0.16
N HIS A 142 -1.42 -20.80 0.97
CA HIS A 142 -0.80 -21.91 1.71
C HIS A 142 -1.51 -22.24 3.04
N GLY A 143 -2.29 -21.32 3.60
CA GLY A 143 -2.92 -21.44 4.93
C GLY A 143 -1.98 -21.19 6.11
N ASP A 144 -0.67 -21.15 5.86
CA ASP A 144 0.37 -20.82 6.83
C ASP A 144 0.28 -19.36 7.30
N VAL A 145 0.70 -19.08 8.53
CA VAL A 145 0.82 -17.70 9.03
C VAL A 145 2.23 -17.15 8.80
N CYS A 146 2.29 -15.84 8.55
CA CYS A 146 3.53 -15.09 8.34
C CYS A 146 4.01 -14.47 9.66
N PRO A 147 5.17 -14.88 10.21
CA PRO A 147 5.74 -14.28 11.42
C PRO A 147 6.12 -12.80 11.27
N ALA A 148 6.48 -12.15 12.38
CA ALA A 148 6.99 -10.78 12.36
C ALA A 148 8.22 -10.66 11.45
N ASN A 149 8.29 -9.57 10.67
CA ASN A 149 9.34 -9.31 9.68
C ASN A 149 9.43 -10.36 8.55
N TRP A 150 8.39 -11.19 8.35
CA TRP A 150 8.36 -12.15 7.25
C TRP A 150 8.50 -11.45 5.90
N LYS A 151 9.32 -12.02 5.03
CA LYS A 151 9.48 -11.65 3.62
C LYS A 151 9.38 -12.92 2.78
N LYS A 152 9.02 -12.79 1.51
CA LYS A 152 8.97 -13.92 0.57
C LYS A 152 10.24 -14.79 0.65
N GLY A 153 10.03 -16.10 0.77
CA GLY A 153 11.10 -17.10 0.97
C GLY A 153 11.53 -17.30 2.44
N SER A 154 11.07 -16.48 3.38
CA SER A 154 11.30 -16.70 4.82
C SER A 154 10.43 -17.85 5.34
N LYS A 155 10.85 -18.43 6.47
CA LYS A 155 10.06 -19.47 7.15
C LYS A 155 8.70 -18.93 7.59
N SER A 156 7.65 -19.65 7.22
CA SER A 156 6.28 -19.49 7.71
C SER A 156 6.02 -20.41 8.91
N MET A 157 4.82 -20.34 9.48
CA MET A 157 4.41 -21.18 10.60
C MET A 157 3.01 -21.74 10.38
N ILE A 158 2.81 -23.02 10.66
CA ILE A 158 1.49 -23.63 10.71
C ILE A 158 0.82 -23.26 12.05
N ALA A 159 -0.34 -22.62 12.00
CA ALA A 159 -1.03 -22.09 13.18
C ALA A 159 -1.83 -23.16 13.95
N ASN A 160 -1.12 -24.10 14.59
CA ASN A 160 -1.71 -25.00 15.59
C ASN A 160 -0.70 -25.34 16.70
N SER A 161 -1.20 -25.90 17.82
CA SER A 161 -0.39 -26.13 19.03
C SER A 161 0.75 -27.13 18.88
N LYS A 162 0.72 -28.00 17.86
CA LYS A 162 1.75 -29.03 17.64
C LYS A 162 2.74 -28.61 16.56
N ASP A 163 2.25 -28.18 15.41
CA ASP A 163 3.12 -27.87 14.26
C ASP A 163 3.82 -26.53 14.38
N SER A 164 3.28 -25.57 15.14
CA SER A 164 3.98 -24.31 15.41
C SER A 164 5.31 -24.51 16.14
N LEU A 165 5.45 -25.58 16.94
CA LEU A 165 6.68 -25.87 17.67
C LEU A 165 7.88 -26.09 16.73
N LYS A 166 7.65 -26.67 15.54
CA LYS A 166 8.68 -26.83 14.50
C LYS A 166 9.28 -25.49 14.07
N TYR A 167 8.45 -24.45 13.99
CA TYR A 167 8.94 -23.11 13.69
C TYR A 167 9.79 -22.56 14.85
N PHE A 168 9.29 -22.67 16.08
CA PHE A 168 9.97 -22.16 17.28
C PHE A 168 11.32 -22.83 17.57
N GLU A 169 11.44 -24.13 17.31
CA GLU A 169 12.72 -24.85 17.41
C GLU A 169 13.76 -24.24 16.46
N THR A 170 13.36 -23.94 15.22
CA THR A 170 14.31 -23.42 14.22
C THR A 170 14.81 -22.01 14.50
N ILE A 171 14.01 -21.17 15.17
CA ILE A 171 14.44 -19.82 15.52
C ILE A 171 15.33 -19.82 16.76
N ASP A 172 15.11 -20.74 17.71
CA ASP A 172 15.96 -20.89 18.90
C ASP A 172 17.40 -21.26 18.50
N GLU A 173 17.57 -22.22 17.58
CA GLU A 173 18.88 -22.57 17.02
C GLU A 173 19.59 -21.39 16.34
N SER A 174 18.84 -20.57 15.59
CA SER A 174 19.39 -19.37 14.95
C SER A 174 19.84 -18.29 15.94
N SER A 175 19.18 -18.22 17.10
CA SER A 175 19.51 -17.27 18.17
C SER A 175 20.77 -17.71 18.93
N LYS A 176 20.94 -19.02 19.11
CA LYS A 176 22.14 -19.61 19.73
C LYS A 176 23.39 -19.40 18.87
N LYS A 177 23.29 -19.55 17.54
CA LYS A 177 24.41 -19.30 16.63
C LYS A 177 24.90 -17.85 16.65
N ARG A 178 23.98 -16.88 16.65
CA ARG A 178 24.32 -15.44 16.71
C ARG A 178 25.08 -15.06 17.99
N LYS A 179 24.74 -15.66 19.14
CA LYS A 179 25.49 -15.41 20.40
C LYS A 179 26.91 -15.95 20.41
N VAL A 180 27.27 -16.88 19.53
CA VAL A 180 28.61 -17.49 19.47
C VAL A 180 29.55 -16.72 18.55
N GLU A 181 29.03 -16.03 17.53
CA GLU A 181 29.84 -15.29 16.54
C GLU A 181 30.08 -13.81 16.91
N ASP A 182 29.29 -13.23 17.84
CA ASP A 182 29.39 -11.83 18.27
C ASP A 182 30.21 -11.62 19.57
N ILE A 183 31.14 -12.52 19.91
CA ILE A 183 32.11 -12.28 20.99
C ILE A 183 33.41 -11.75 20.35
N PRO A 184 33.66 -10.43 20.34
CA PRO A 184 34.98 -9.94 19.99
C PRO A 184 36.00 -10.46 21.00
N ALA A 185 37.13 -10.98 20.50
CA ALA A 185 38.31 -11.29 21.30
C ALA A 185 38.91 -10.03 21.93
#